data_AF-A0A7W1F553-F1
#
_entry.id   AF-A0A7W1F553-F1
#
_cell.length_a   1.000
_cell.length_b   1.000
_cell.length_c   1.000
_cell.angle_alpha   90.00
_cell.angle_beta   90.00
_cell.angle_gamma   90.00
#
_symmetry.space_group_name_H-M   'P 1'
#
loop_
_entity.id
_entity.type
_entity.pdbx_description
1 polymer ?
#
loop_
_entity_poly.entity_id
_entity_poly.type
_entity_poly.pdbx_seq_one_letter_code
_entity_poly.pdbx_strand_id
1 'polypeptide(L)'
;MTRLLAGVRGMALLTWREAWRSRLWLVFVGIAVLFLLGVPRMQAVDPSARLKLSVMAVTSGTGFAVTLLAVLIGAAGLRRDLESKTAYTLFAKPIPIAGYLLGRWTGTIVWLLAGSVALAVVGVATVALQGRGLPTMRRAVMPAEWRQLSAAGEVVEVESRRNRLRLGGQTGNGVRWEFTGVERPPPGEELEVLLRAELTPTDPDNPVEQLRIEVHARCRDAAGAERDRVLELDAKSPYGHGDGAAQRGRVHIISRDEGSRDLGQDYLRLRLPPDAIGADGRVAIDLIRLETSADLVLDRDGSARIAKPAGGLLVNLLRGAAADLAA
;
A
#
# COMPACT_ATOMS: atom_id res chain seq x y z
N MET A 1 42.62 5.12 16.12
CA MET A 1 41.20 4.81 15.82
C MET A 1 40.55 3.86 16.82
N THR A 2 41.15 2.71 17.16
CA THR A 2 40.56 1.70 18.06
C THR A 2 40.20 2.22 19.47
N ARG A 3 41.03 3.08 20.07
CA ARG A 3 40.74 3.70 21.38
C ARG A 3 39.57 4.69 21.35
N LEU A 4 39.40 5.43 20.25
CA LEU A 4 38.26 6.33 20.03
C LEU A 4 36.95 5.53 19.95
N LEU A 5 36.93 4.46 19.15
CA LEU A 5 35.76 3.59 19.00
C LEU A 5 35.36 2.92 20.31
N ALA A 6 36.34 2.45 21.10
CA ALA A 6 36.08 1.88 22.42
C ALA A 6 35.48 2.91 23.39
N GLY A 7 35.97 4.15 23.38
CA GLY A 7 35.43 5.25 24.18
C GLY A 7 34.00 5.62 23.79
N VAL A 8 33.72 5.74 22.49
CA VAL A 8 32.37 6.01 21.94
C VAL A 8 31.39 4.91 22.37
N ARG A 9 31.76 3.63 22.20
CA ARG A 9 30.91 2.50 22.60
C ARG A 9 30.64 2.48 24.10
N GLY A 10 31.67 2.73 24.93
CA GLY A 10 31.52 2.79 26.38
C GLY A 10 30.54 3.87 26.82
N MET A 11 30.67 5.07 26.24
CA MET A 11 29.74 6.18 26.52
C MET A 11 28.33 5.91 26.01
N ALA A 12 28.18 5.32 24.82
CA ALA A 12 26.87 4.95 24.28
C ALA A 12 26.12 3.95 25.18
N LEU A 13 26.83 2.92 25.69
CA LEU A 13 26.26 1.95 26.64
C LEU A 13 25.89 2.58 27.97
N LEU A 14 26.68 3.55 28.44
CA LEU A 14 26.37 4.30 29.65
C LEU A 14 25.08 5.11 29.45
N THR A 15 24.97 5.87 28.37
CA THR A 15 23.77 6.64 28.02
C THR A 15 22.54 5.75 27.93
N TRP A 16 22.66 4.57 27.30
CA TRP A 16 21.57 3.58 27.26
C TRP A 16 21.12 3.14 28.66
N ARG A 17 22.06 2.77 29.53
CA ARG A 17 21.76 2.36 30.91
C ARG A 17 21.12 3.49 31.71
N GLU A 18 21.58 4.73 31.52
CA GLU A 18 21.01 5.89 32.18
C GLU A 18 19.58 6.17 31.71
N ALA A 19 19.32 6.12 30.40
CA ALA A 19 17.99 6.29 29.83
C ALA A 19 17.01 5.18 30.28
N TRP A 20 17.52 3.96 30.49
CA TRP A 20 16.74 2.89 31.09
C TRP A 20 16.39 3.19 32.56
N ARG A 21 17.39 3.62 33.35
CA ARG A 21 17.22 3.90 34.79
C ARG A 21 16.34 5.11 35.07
N SER A 22 16.34 6.11 34.18
CA SER A 22 15.46 7.27 34.26
C SER A 22 13.99 6.95 34.00
N ARG A 23 13.68 5.68 33.66
CA ARG A 23 12.32 5.19 33.40
C ARG A 23 11.62 5.91 32.25
N LEU A 24 12.38 6.54 31.35
CA LEU A 24 11.83 7.20 30.15
C LEU A 24 11.13 6.21 29.21
N TRP A 25 11.45 4.92 29.32
CA TRP A 25 10.75 3.84 28.62
C TRP A 25 9.25 3.76 28.97
N LEU A 26 8.83 4.30 30.13
CA LEU A 26 7.42 4.37 30.51
C LEU A 26 6.59 5.22 29.54
N VAL A 27 7.20 6.22 28.89
CA VAL A 27 6.52 7.02 27.86
C VAL A 27 6.17 6.13 26.65
N PHE A 28 7.11 5.30 26.19
CA PHE A 28 6.82 4.33 25.13
C PHE A 28 5.74 3.33 25.55
N VAL A 29 5.79 2.83 26.78
CA VAL A 29 4.76 1.91 27.28
C VAL A 29 3.39 2.59 27.38
N GLY A 30 3.32 3.84 27.82
CA GLY A 30 2.09 4.61 27.83
C GLY A 30 1.46 4.75 26.45
N ILE A 31 2.28 5.07 25.43
CA ILE A 31 1.80 5.16 24.04
C ILE A 31 1.43 3.78 23.48
N ALA A 32 2.20 2.73 23.78
CA ALA A 32 1.87 1.36 23.39
C ALA A 32 0.51 0.92 23.95
N VAL A 33 0.24 1.21 25.23
CA VAL A 33 -1.07 0.97 25.87
C VAL A 33 -2.16 1.79 25.19
N LEU A 34 -1.89 3.06 24.87
CA LEU A 34 -2.83 3.91 24.15
C LEU A 34 -3.17 3.35 22.77
N PHE A 35 -2.20 2.79 22.04
CA PHE A 35 -2.47 2.10 20.78
C PHE A 35 -3.35 0.86 21.00
N LEU A 36 -2.96 -0.02 21.92
CA LEU A 36 -3.69 -1.25 22.21
C LEU A 36 -5.15 -1.01 22.64
N LEU A 37 -5.42 0.07 23.37
CA LEU A 37 -6.76 0.40 23.86
C LEU A 37 -7.54 1.33 22.91
N GLY A 38 -6.85 2.24 22.22
CA GLY A 38 -7.45 3.28 21.41
C GLY A 38 -7.77 2.84 19.99
N VAL A 39 -6.83 2.16 19.31
CA VAL A 39 -6.98 1.75 17.90
C VAL A 39 -8.19 0.82 17.69
N PRO A 40 -8.44 -0.20 18.52
CA PRO A 40 -9.62 -1.07 18.35
C PRO A 40 -10.96 -0.33 18.51
N ARG A 41 -10.97 0.77 19.26
CA ARG A 41 -12.18 1.57 19.52
C ARG A 41 -12.50 2.59 18.42
N MET A 42 -11.58 2.84 17.49
CA MET A 42 -11.87 3.69 16.35
C MET A 42 -12.92 3.02 15.49
N GLN A 43 -14.11 3.60 15.41
CA GLN A 43 -15.16 3.17 14.49
C GLN A 43 -14.98 3.96 13.19
N ALA A 44 -14.94 3.26 12.08
CA ALA A 44 -14.98 3.85 10.75
C ALA A 44 -16.07 3.16 9.97
N VAL A 45 -16.66 3.88 9.02
CA VAL A 45 -17.76 3.37 8.18
C VAL A 45 -17.29 2.15 7.37
N ASP A 46 -16.03 2.14 6.93
CA ASP A 46 -15.45 1.04 6.14
C ASP A 46 -14.23 0.38 6.81
N PRO A 47 -14.04 -0.95 6.64
CA PRO A 47 -12.88 -1.69 7.17
C PRO A 47 -11.51 -1.18 6.67
N SER A 48 -11.43 -0.72 5.43
CA SER A 48 -10.22 -0.15 4.80
C SER A 48 -9.88 1.24 5.36
N ALA A 49 -10.89 2.12 5.49
CA ALA A 49 -10.75 3.42 6.10
C ALA A 49 -10.28 3.28 7.55
N ARG A 50 -10.81 2.28 8.27
CA ARG A 50 -10.35 1.90 9.61
C ARG A 50 -8.86 1.54 9.65
N LEU A 51 -8.40 0.73 8.70
CA LEU A 51 -6.99 0.35 8.61
C LEU A 51 -6.09 1.57 8.36
N LYS A 52 -6.46 2.43 7.39
CA LYS A 52 -5.72 3.66 7.08
C LYS A 52 -5.63 4.59 8.29
N LEU A 53 -6.76 4.84 8.96
CA LEU A 53 -6.81 5.65 10.19
C LEU A 53 -5.92 5.06 11.29
N SER A 54 -5.95 3.74 11.46
CA SER A 54 -5.13 3.05 12.46
C SER A 54 -3.64 3.17 12.18
N VAL A 55 -3.22 2.96 10.92
CA VAL A 55 -1.81 3.11 10.50
C VAL A 55 -1.35 4.55 10.66
N MET A 56 -2.18 5.52 10.28
CA MET A 56 -1.88 6.95 10.46
C MET A 56 -1.73 7.29 11.94
N ALA A 57 -2.67 6.87 12.79
CA ALA A 57 -2.61 7.11 14.22
C ALA A 57 -1.36 6.50 14.88
N VAL A 58 -1.01 5.27 14.52
CA VAL A 58 0.20 4.59 15.01
C VAL A 58 1.46 5.33 14.56
N THR A 59 1.54 5.72 13.29
CA THR A 59 2.72 6.39 12.73
C THR A 59 2.90 7.78 13.34
N SER A 60 1.85 8.59 13.38
CA SER A 60 1.87 9.92 13.98
C SER A 60 2.15 9.86 15.49
N GLY A 61 1.52 8.93 16.22
CA GLY A 61 1.77 8.74 17.64
C GLY A 61 3.21 8.30 17.94
N THR A 62 3.78 7.42 17.11
CA THR A 62 5.17 6.99 17.23
C THR A 62 6.14 8.14 16.94
N GLY A 63 5.90 8.92 15.89
CA GLY A 63 6.71 10.10 15.57
C GLY A 63 6.65 11.17 16.65
N PHE A 64 5.48 11.36 17.27
CA PHE A 64 5.32 12.26 18.41
C PHE A 64 6.11 11.77 19.63
N ALA A 65 5.99 10.49 20.01
CA ALA A 65 6.78 9.89 21.11
C ALA A 65 8.28 10.03 20.85
N VAL A 66 8.67 9.62 19.64
CA VAL A 66 9.86 9.96 18.86
C VAL A 66 10.58 11.21 19.35
N THR A 67 9.97 12.29 18.89
CA THR A 67 10.43 13.67 18.97
C THR A 67 10.39 14.18 20.40
N LEU A 68 9.32 13.89 21.14
CA LEU A 68 9.19 14.30 22.54
C LEU A 68 10.32 13.72 23.39
N LEU A 69 10.61 12.42 23.26
CA LEU A 69 11.68 11.76 24.00
C LEU A 69 13.06 12.22 23.55
N ALA A 70 13.26 12.51 22.27
CA ALA A 70 14.53 13.07 21.79
C ALA A 70 14.87 14.39 22.51
N VAL A 71 13.88 15.29 22.64
CA VAL A 71 14.03 16.56 23.36
C VAL A 71 14.25 16.32 24.86
N LEU A 72 13.44 15.46 25.49
CA LEU A 72 13.52 15.20 26.92
C LEU A 72 14.84 14.53 27.32
N ILE A 73 15.34 13.56 26.56
CA ILE A 73 16.63 12.91 26.83
C ILE A 73 17.77 13.91 26.68
N GLY A 74 17.75 14.73 25.62
CA GLY A 74 18.74 15.78 25.42
C GLY A 74 18.78 16.76 26.61
N ALA A 75 17.62 17.30 27.00
CA ALA A 75 17.51 18.25 28.10
C ALA A 75 17.86 17.64 29.47
N ALA A 76 17.33 16.46 29.79
CA ALA A 76 17.61 15.77 31.05
C ALA A 76 19.08 15.36 31.16
N GLY A 77 19.66 14.91 30.06
CA GLY A 77 21.08 14.63 29.97
C GLY A 77 21.91 15.88 30.25
N LEU A 78 21.64 16.98 29.54
CA LEU A 78 22.39 18.22 29.70
C LEU A 78 22.31 18.76 31.14
N ARG A 79 21.10 18.78 31.71
CA ARG A 79 20.88 19.21 33.10
C ARG A 79 21.69 18.37 34.08
N ARG A 80 21.66 17.05 33.94
CA ARG A 80 22.41 16.14 34.82
C ARG A 80 23.90 16.40 34.74
N ASP A 81 24.46 16.56 33.54
CA ASP A 81 25.89 16.84 33.36
C ASP A 81 26.33 18.13 34.08
N LEU A 82 25.48 19.16 34.02
CA LEU A 82 25.71 20.44 34.70
C LEU A 82 25.63 20.30 36.23
N GLU A 83 24.61 19.61 36.73
CA GLU A 83 24.38 19.44 38.18
C GLU A 83 25.44 18.53 38.82
N SER A 84 25.76 17.39 38.23
CA SER A 84 26.72 16.44 38.81
C SER A 84 28.19 16.81 38.59
N LYS A 85 28.47 17.94 37.92
CA LYS A 85 29.84 18.38 37.58
C LYS A 85 30.65 17.27 36.91
N THR A 86 29.96 16.34 36.24
CA THR A 86 30.54 15.10 35.72
C THR A 86 31.59 15.41 34.66
N ALA A 87 31.38 16.49 33.90
CA ALA A 87 32.34 17.05 32.96
C ALA A 87 33.75 17.21 33.57
N TYR A 88 33.87 17.75 34.79
CA TYR A 88 35.16 17.98 35.43
C TYR A 88 35.89 16.66 35.74
N THR A 89 35.16 15.64 36.19
CA THR A 89 35.75 14.33 36.49
C THR A 89 36.00 13.47 35.25
N LEU A 90 35.21 13.64 34.19
CA LEU A 90 35.37 12.90 32.94
C LEU A 90 36.52 13.43 32.10
N PHE A 91 36.70 14.75 32.03
CA PHE A 91 37.80 15.36 31.27
C PHE A 91 39.16 15.19 31.95
N ALA A 92 39.20 14.79 33.22
CA ALA A 92 40.43 14.35 33.88
C ALA A 92 40.93 12.98 33.35
N LYS A 93 40.07 12.20 32.69
CA LYS A 93 40.45 10.95 32.00
C LYS A 93 40.84 11.27 30.56
N PRO A 94 41.74 10.49 29.92
CA PRO A 94 42.19 10.70 28.55
C PRO A 94 41.11 10.27 27.52
N ILE A 95 39.90 10.83 27.64
CA ILE A 95 38.80 10.65 26.70
C ILE A 95 38.70 11.94 25.87
N PRO A 96 38.87 11.86 24.55
CA PRO A 96 38.73 13.04 23.69
C PRO A 96 37.28 13.53 23.69
N ILE A 97 37.10 14.86 23.70
CA ILE A 97 35.80 15.54 23.74
C ILE A 97 34.86 15.04 22.63
N ALA A 98 35.39 14.85 21.41
CA ALA A 98 34.63 14.30 20.28
C ALA A 98 34.09 12.89 20.57
N GLY A 99 34.87 12.03 21.23
CA GLY A 99 34.43 10.67 21.58
C GLY A 99 33.31 10.67 22.63
N TYR A 100 33.34 11.63 23.56
CA TYR A 100 32.26 11.85 24.53
C TYR A 100 30.96 12.29 23.84
N LEU A 101 31.02 13.34 23.01
CA LEU A 101 29.85 13.88 22.31
C LEU A 101 29.24 12.85 21.35
N LEU A 102 30.08 12.18 20.56
CA LEU A 102 29.63 11.13 19.65
C LEU A 102 29.02 9.95 20.41
N GLY A 103 29.67 9.47 21.48
CA GLY A 103 29.13 8.37 22.27
C GLY A 103 27.74 8.67 22.86
N ARG A 104 27.55 9.88 23.37
CA ARG A 104 26.27 10.31 23.95
C ARG A 104 25.18 10.49 22.89
N TRP A 105 25.52 11.08 21.75
CA TRP A 105 24.63 11.24 20.61
C TRP A 105 24.22 9.86 20.05
N THR A 106 25.17 8.97 19.80
CA THR A 106 24.92 7.60 19.32
C THR A 106 24.10 6.80 20.33
N GLY A 107 24.40 6.88 21.63
CA GLY A 107 23.62 6.20 22.67
C GLY A 107 22.16 6.67 22.72
N THR A 108 21.94 7.97 22.54
CA THR A 108 20.59 8.55 22.46
C THR A 108 19.85 8.06 21.21
N ILE A 109 20.49 8.06 20.04
CA ILE A 109 19.91 7.55 18.80
C ILE A 109 19.54 6.07 18.93
N VAL A 110 20.44 5.24 19.44
CA VAL A 110 20.19 3.81 19.62
C VAL A 110 18.98 3.58 20.53
N TRP A 111 18.86 4.35 21.61
CA TRP A 111 17.71 4.29 22.52
C TRP A 111 16.40 4.67 21.84
N LEU A 112 16.38 5.78 21.10
CA LEU A 112 15.19 6.23 20.36
C LEU A 112 14.80 5.24 19.27
N LEU A 113 15.78 4.68 18.55
CA LEU A 113 15.56 3.69 17.51
C LEU A 113 14.95 2.41 18.10
N ALA A 114 15.49 1.91 19.21
CA ALA A 114 14.94 0.73 19.88
C ALA A 114 13.49 0.95 20.36
N GLY A 115 13.19 2.12 20.90
CA GLY A 115 11.84 2.49 21.29
C GLY A 115 10.88 2.64 20.10
N SER A 116 11.34 3.23 19.01
CA SER A 116 10.58 3.34 17.75
C SER A 116 10.26 1.96 17.19
N VAL A 117 11.24 1.05 17.14
CA VAL A 117 11.03 -0.34 16.71
C VAL A 117 10.03 -1.05 17.62
N ALA A 118 10.14 -0.89 18.94
CA ALA A 118 9.19 -1.48 19.88
C ALA A 118 7.75 -0.97 19.65
N LEU A 119 7.58 0.35 19.49
CA LEU A 119 6.28 0.95 19.16
C LEU A 119 5.74 0.48 17.81
N ALA A 120 6.60 0.36 16.79
CA ALA A 120 6.21 -0.15 15.49
C ALA A 120 5.71 -1.60 15.58
N VAL A 121 6.40 -2.46 16.33
CA VAL A 121 5.97 -3.86 16.56
C VAL A 121 4.61 -3.89 17.27
N VAL A 122 4.41 -3.09 18.31
CA VAL A 122 3.11 -2.99 18.99
C VAL A 122 2.04 -2.47 18.03
N GLY A 123 2.33 -1.44 17.25
CA GLY A 123 1.42 -0.89 16.25
C GLY A 123 0.97 -1.93 15.22
N VAL A 124 1.92 -2.69 14.67
CA VAL A 124 1.65 -3.80 13.75
C VAL A 124 0.80 -4.88 14.43
N ALA A 125 1.12 -5.28 15.66
CA ALA A 125 0.34 -6.25 16.41
C ALA A 125 -1.10 -5.76 16.64
N THR A 126 -1.27 -4.48 16.97
CA THR A 126 -2.58 -3.86 17.22
C THR A 126 -3.44 -3.88 15.96
N VAL A 127 -2.84 -3.52 14.81
CA VAL A 127 -3.50 -3.56 13.50
C VAL A 127 -3.85 -5.00 13.09
N ALA A 128 -2.93 -5.95 13.31
CA ALA A 128 -3.16 -7.36 12.98
C ALA A 128 -4.32 -7.97 13.79
N LEU A 129 -4.41 -7.64 15.09
CA LEU A 129 -5.50 -8.06 15.96
C LEU A 129 -6.85 -7.48 15.51
N GLN A 130 -6.86 -6.24 15.00
CA GLN A 130 -8.07 -5.59 14.50
C GLN A 130 -8.53 -6.15 13.13
N GLY A 131 -7.60 -6.42 12.23
CA GLY A 131 -7.87 -6.91 10.88
C GLY A 131 -8.14 -8.41 10.76
N ARG A 132 -8.13 -9.16 11.88
CA ARG A 132 -8.15 -10.64 11.91
C ARG A 132 -7.03 -11.28 11.06
N GLY A 133 -5.91 -10.58 10.88
CA GLY A 133 -4.80 -11.02 10.04
C GLY A 133 -3.90 -9.87 9.61
N LEU A 134 -2.72 -10.22 9.09
CA LEU A 134 -1.83 -9.24 8.47
C LEU A 134 -2.37 -8.84 7.09
N PRO A 135 -2.29 -7.56 6.72
CA PRO A 135 -2.66 -7.13 5.37
C PRO A 135 -1.79 -7.87 4.35
N THR A 136 -2.44 -8.52 3.38
CA THR A 136 -1.76 -9.17 2.26
C THR A 136 -1.31 -8.11 1.29
N MET A 137 -0.01 -8.03 1.01
CA MET A 137 0.48 -7.16 -0.06
C MET A 137 0.06 -7.73 -1.41
N ARG A 138 -0.28 -6.85 -2.35
CA ARG A 138 -0.54 -7.19 -3.74
C ARG A 138 0.53 -6.56 -4.61
N ARG A 139 1.07 -7.33 -5.56
CA ARG A 139 1.88 -6.81 -6.65
C ARG A 139 0.97 -6.58 -7.84
N ALA A 140 0.92 -5.35 -8.33
CA ALA A 140 0.12 -5.01 -9.49
C ALA A 140 1.00 -4.98 -10.75
N VAL A 141 0.54 -5.65 -11.81
CA VAL A 141 1.11 -5.59 -13.17
C VAL A 141 0.29 -4.56 -13.96
N MET A 142 0.98 -3.60 -14.56
CA MET A 142 0.37 -2.58 -15.41
C MET A 142 0.19 -3.10 -16.84
N PRO A 143 -0.79 -2.58 -17.60
CA PRO A 143 -0.92 -2.91 -19.01
C PRO A 143 0.29 -2.37 -19.78
N ALA A 144 0.81 -3.16 -20.71
CA ALA A 144 1.86 -2.73 -21.64
C ALA A 144 1.26 -1.83 -22.73
N GLU A 145 0.09 -2.21 -23.23
CA GLU A 145 -0.61 -1.50 -24.30
C GLU A 145 -2.11 -1.40 -24.00
N TRP A 146 -2.75 -0.40 -24.62
CA TRP A 146 -4.21 -0.30 -24.64
C TRP A 146 -4.70 0.16 -26.01
N ARG A 147 -5.83 -0.39 -26.45
CA ARG A 147 -6.45 -0.09 -27.74
C ARG A 147 -7.94 0.16 -27.54
N GLN A 148 -8.53 1.01 -28.35
CA GLN A 148 -9.96 1.30 -28.30
C GLN A 148 -10.71 0.24 -29.12
N LEU A 149 -11.83 -0.25 -28.60
CA LEU A 149 -12.73 -1.15 -29.30
C LEU A 149 -13.95 -0.35 -29.77
N SER A 150 -14.27 -0.41 -31.06
CA SER A 150 -15.52 0.14 -31.57
C SER A 150 -16.69 -0.82 -31.37
N ALA A 151 -17.92 -0.32 -31.46
CA ALA A 151 -19.13 -1.14 -31.42
C ALA A 151 -19.18 -2.21 -32.54
N ALA A 152 -18.44 -2.01 -33.64
CA ALA A 152 -18.29 -2.99 -34.71
C ALA A 152 -17.23 -4.07 -34.42
N GLY A 153 -16.55 -4.00 -33.27
CA GLY A 153 -15.46 -4.90 -32.89
C GLY A 153 -14.11 -4.54 -33.52
N GLU A 154 -14.00 -3.38 -34.18
CA GLU A 154 -12.73 -2.92 -34.73
C GLU A 154 -11.81 -2.43 -33.61
N VAL A 155 -10.54 -2.80 -33.70
CA VAL A 155 -9.50 -2.42 -32.74
C VAL A 155 -8.75 -1.22 -33.32
N VAL A 156 -8.88 -0.06 -32.67
CA VAL A 156 -8.21 1.18 -33.05
C VAL A 156 -7.09 1.45 -32.06
N GLU A 157 -5.87 1.69 -32.56
CA GLU A 157 -4.76 2.06 -31.69
C GLU A 157 -4.99 3.42 -31.04
N VAL A 158 -4.78 3.49 -29.74
CA VAL A 158 -4.83 4.75 -28.99
C VAL A 158 -3.45 5.39 -29.09
N GLU A 159 -3.39 6.65 -29.50
CA GLU A 159 -2.14 7.40 -29.62
C GLU A 159 -1.35 7.37 -28.31
N SER A 160 -0.05 7.06 -28.39
CA SER A 160 0.82 6.83 -27.22
C SER A 160 0.93 8.02 -26.27
N ARG A 161 0.63 9.24 -26.73
CA ARG A 161 0.63 10.48 -25.91
C ARG A 161 -0.65 10.65 -25.09
N ARG A 162 -1.70 9.88 -25.40
CA ARG A 162 -2.99 9.98 -24.74
C ARG A 162 -2.97 9.16 -23.45
N ASN A 163 -3.07 9.84 -22.32
CA ASN A 163 -3.17 9.18 -21.01
C ASN A 163 -4.63 8.90 -20.62
N ARG A 164 -5.59 9.62 -21.20
CA ARG A 164 -7.01 9.52 -20.85
C ARG A 164 -7.86 9.17 -22.07
N LEU A 165 -8.65 8.11 -21.95
CA LEU A 165 -9.55 7.63 -22.98
C LEU A 165 -10.99 7.83 -22.51
N ARG A 166 -11.76 8.60 -23.28
CA ARG A 166 -13.20 8.77 -23.06
C ARG A 166 -13.94 7.87 -24.04
N LEU A 167 -14.64 6.88 -23.51
CA LEU A 167 -15.51 5.99 -24.26
C LEU A 167 -16.94 6.51 -24.10
N GLY A 168 -17.47 7.11 -25.17
CA GLY A 168 -18.88 7.51 -25.29
C GLY A 168 -19.59 6.86 -26.46
N GLY A 169 -20.79 7.33 -26.82
CA GLY A 169 -21.52 6.91 -28.04
C GLY A 169 -22.35 5.61 -27.91
N GLN A 170 -22.30 4.75 -28.92
CA GLN A 170 -23.11 3.51 -28.98
C GLN A 170 -22.61 2.42 -28.01
N THR A 171 -23.51 1.54 -27.59
CA THR A 171 -23.19 0.31 -26.85
C THR A 171 -22.24 -0.56 -27.66
N GLY A 172 -21.35 -1.31 -26.99
CA GLY A 172 -20.33 -2.13 -27.66
C GLY A 172 -18.98 -1.43 -27.80
N ASN A 173 -18.94 -0.09 -27.67
CA ASN A 173 -17.67 0.62 -27.54
C ASN A 173 -16.94 0.17 -26.26
N GLY A 174 -15.63 0.04 -26.35
CA GLY A 174 -14.82 -0.54 -25.29
C GLY A 174 -13.35 -0.20 -25.36
N VAL A 175 -12.57 -0.91 -24.56
CA VAL A 175 -11.10 -0.83 -24.52
C VAL A 175 -10.53 -2.22 -24.34
N ARG A 176 -9.39 -2.49 -24.97
CA ARG A 176 -8.55 -3.65 -24.78
C ARG A 176 -7.28 -3.24 -24.08
N TRP A 177 -6.95 -3.89 -22.98
CA TRP A 177 -5.64 -3.78 -22.34
C TRP A 177 -4.84 -5.04 -22.60
N GLU A 178 -3.58 -4.90 -23.01
CA GLU A 178 -2.65 -6.03 -23.14
C GLU A 178 -1.63 -5.99 -22.01
N PHE A 179 -1.56 -7.08 -21.26
CA PHE A 179 -0.59 -7.27 -20.19
C PHE A 179 0.49 -8.25 -20.66
N THR A 180 1.73 -8.00 -20.24
CA THR A 180 2.88 -8.86 -20.52
C THR A 180 3.57 -9.22 -19.21
N GLY A 181 4.26 -10.37 -19.19
CA GLY A 181 4.98 -10.83 -18.00
C GLY A 181 4.05 -11.27 -16.85
N VAL A 182 2.82 -11.67 -17.16
CA VAL A 182 1.89 -12.22 -16.17
C VAL A 182 2.24 -13.68 -15.93
N GLU A 183 2.81 -13.97 -14.77
CA GLU A 183 3.12 -15.34 -14.34
C GLU A 183 1.84 -16.08 -13.95
N ARG A 184 1.70 -17.34 -14.40
CA ARG A 184 0.61 -18.20 -13.94
C ARG A 184 0.71 -18.42 -12.43
N PRO A 185 -0.39 -18.26 -11.68
CA PRO A 185 -0.39 -18.47 -10.25
C PRO A 185 -0.23 -19.97 -9.95
N PRO A 186 0.38 -20.34 -8.80
CA PRO A 186 0.40 -21.72 -8.35
C PRO A 186 -1.02 -22.24 -8.06
N PRO A 187 -1.25 -23.57 -8.06
CA PRO A 187 -2.57 -24.13 -7.80
C PRO A 187 -3.15 -23.64 -6.47
N GLY A 188 -4.37 -23.08 -6.50
CA GLY A 188 -5.05 -22.54 -5.32
C GLY A 188 -4.85 -21.04 -5.08
N GLU A 189 -3.96 -20.38 -5.84
CA GLU A 189 -3.91 -18.92 -5.89
C GLU A 189 -4.68 -18.41 -7.11
N GLU A 190 -5.38 -17.30 -6.92
CA GLU A 190 -6.17 -16.64 -7.97
C GLU A 190 -5.59 -15.26 -8.25
N LEU A 191 -5.57 -14.89 -9.52
CA LEU A 191 -5.22 -13.55 -9.95
C LEU A 191 -6.48 -12.70 -10.02
N GLU A 192 -6.36 -11.43 -9.62
CA GLU A 192 -7.46 -10.48 -9.65
C GLU A 192 -7.19 -9.46 -10.77
N VAL A 193 -8.16 -9.22 -11.64
CA VAL A 193 -8.20 -8.04 -12.51
C VAL A 193 -8.89 -6.93 -11.75
N LEU A 194 -8.18 -5.82 -11.58
CA LEU A 194 -8.64 -4.62 -10.90
C LEU A 194 -8.98 -3.56 -11.94
N LEU A 195 -10.25 -3.13 -11.97
CA LEU A 195 -10.73 -2.12 -12.91
C LEU A 195 -11.22 -0.87 -12.17
N ARG A 196 -10.94 0.30 -12.75
CA ARG A 196 -11.39 1.60 -12.24
C ARG A 196 -11.71 2.52 -13.40
N ALA A 197 -12.80 3.26 -13.28
CA ALA A 197 -13.19 4.26 -14.25
C ALA A 197 -13.93 5.41 -13.58
N GLU A 198 -13.91 6.55 -14.23
CA GLU A 198 -14.76 7.69 -13.91
C GLU A 198 -15.96 7.69 -14.86
N LEU A 199 -17.14 8.01 -14.34
CA LEU A 199 -18.35 8.15 -15.14
C LEU A 199 -18.64 9.63 -15.34
N THR A 200 -18.78 10.03 -16.60
CA THR A 200 -19.26 11.36 -16.97
C THR A 200 -20.67 11.22 -17.54
N PRO A 201 -21.73 11.69 -16.86
CA PRO A 201 -23.09 11.55 -17.36
C PRO A 201 -23.24 12.27 -18.70
N THR A 202 -24.00 11.68 -19.63
CA THR A 202 -24.27 12.30 -20.94
C THR A 202 -25.26 13.46 -20.80
N ASP A 203 -26.18 13.36 -19.84
CA ASP A 203 -27.15 14.39 -19.47
C ASP A 203 -26.77 14.97 -18.09
N PRO A 204 -26.41 16.27 -17.98
CA PRO A 204 -26.00 16.87 -16.72
C PRO A 204 -27.12 16.91 -15.67
N ASP A 205 -28.39 16.83 -16.07
CA ASP A 205 -29.53 16.86 -15.16
C ASP A 205 -29.83 15.48 -14.55
N ASN A 206 -29.24 14.42 -15.12
CA ASN A 206 -29.43 13.04 -14.67
C ASN A 206 -28.09 12.39 -14.28
N PRO A 207 -27.64 12.56 -13.02
CA PRO A 207 -26.38 11.98 -12.57
C PRO A 207 -26.42 10.45 -12.64
N VAL A 208 -25.37 9.87 -13.23
CA VAL A 208 -25.21 8.42 -13.34
C VAL A 208 -24.14 7.96 -12.36
N GLU A 209 -24.57 7.28 -11.30
CA GLU A 209 -23.65 6.77 -10.28
C GLU A 209 -22.98 5.44 -10.70
N GLN A 210 -23.67 4.66 -11.53
CA GLN A 210 -23.26 3.34 -11.96
C GLN A 210 -23.57 3.09 -13.42
N LEU A 211 -22.72 2.29 -14.08
CA LEU A 211 -22.85 1.93 -15.49
C LEU A 211 -22.64 0.43 -15.66
N ARG A 212 -23.44 -0.21 -16.51
CA ARG A 212 -23.20 -1.63 -16.85
C ARG A 212 -22.11 -1.81 -17.88
N ILE A 213 -21.19 -2.71 -17.57
CA ILE A 213 -20.09 -3.13 -18.44
C ILE A 213 -20.03 -4.66 -18.50
N GLU A 214 -19.42 -5.18 -19.56
CA GLU A 214 -19.02 -6.57 -19.69
C GLU A 214 -17.50 -6.65 -19.81
N VAL A 215 -16.88 -7.62 -19.13
CA VAL A 215 -15.42 -7.76 -19.14
C VAL A 215 -15.03 -9.16 -19.55
N HIS A 216 -14.16 -9.25 -20.55
CA HIS A 216 -13.66 -10.50 -21.09
C HIS A 216 -12.14 -10.56 -20.96
N ALA A 217 -11.61 -11.73 -20.66
CA ALA A 217 -10.22 -12.04 -20.92
C ALA A 217 -10.13 -12.81 -22.23
N ARG A 218 -9.26 -12.36 -23.12
CA ARG A 218 -8.90 -13.08 -24.33
C ARG A 218 -7.63 -13.85 -24.09
N CYS A 219 -7.69 -15.15 -24.37
CA CYS A 219 -6.52 -15.99 -24.35
C CYS A 219 -6.30 -16.64 -25.70
N ARG A 220 -5.02 -16.84 -26.02
CA ARG A 220 -4.61 -17.65 -27.15
C ARG A 220 -4.31 -19.04 -26.62
N ASP A 221 -5.04 -20.04 -27.11
CA ASP A 221 -4.75 -21.42 -26.73
C ASP A 221 -3.42 -21.91 -27.36
N ALA A 222 -2.97 -23.10 -26.97
CA ALA A 222 -1.73 -23.67 -27.49
C ALA A 222 -1.77 -23.91 -29.02
N ALA A 223 -2.97 -23.99 -29.61
CA ALA A 223 -3.18 -24.12 -31.05
C ALA A 223 -3.26 -22.76 -31.77
N GLY A 224 -3.13 -21.65 -31.03
CA GLY A 224 -3.20 -20.30 -31.58
C GLY A 224 -4.61 -19.76 -31.73
N ALA A 225 -5.65 -20.50 -31.36
CA ALA A 225 -7.03 -20.04 -31.43
C ALA A 225 -7.33 -19.08 -30.28
N GLU A 226 -7.97 -17.96 -30.61
CA GLU A 226 -8.39 -16.95 -29.65
C GLU A 226 -9.71 -17.41 -28.99
N ARG A 227 -9.74 -17.40 -27.65
CA ARG A 227 -10.93 -17.70 -26.86
C ARG A 227 -11.26 -16.52 -25.98
N ASP A 228 -12.52 -16.12 -26.03
CA ASP A 228 -13.05 -15.08 -25.17
C ASP A 228 -13.69 -15.72 -23.95
N ARG A 229 -13.18 -15.37 -22.77
CA ARG A 229 -13.70 -15.84 -21.49
C ARG A 229 -14.20 -14.68 -20.68
N VAL A 230 -15.48 -14.72 -20.35
CA VAL A 230 -16.11 -13.71 -19.51
C VAL A 230 -15.57 -13.80 -18.07
N LEU A 231 -15.17 -12.67 -17.50
CA LEU A 231 -14.61 -12.61 -16.16
C LEU A 231 -15.70 -12.52 -15.09
N GLU A 232 -15.55 -13.29 -14.02
CA GLU A 232 -16.50 -13.31 -12.91
C GLU A 232 -16.14 -12.26 -11.86
N LEU A 233 -17.15 -11.67 -11.24
CA LEU A 233 -16.98 -10.75 -10.12
C LEU A 233 -16.43 -11.49 -8.92
N ASP A 234 -15.37 -10.96 -8.32
CA ASP A 234 -14.83 -11.48 -7.07
C ASP A 234 -15.79 -11.19 -5.91
N ALA A 235 -16.03 -12.17 -5.05
CA ALA A 235 -16.92 -12.02 -3.91
C ALA A 235 -16.48 -10.90 -2.93
N LYS A 236 -15.19 -10.57 -2.91
CA LYS A 236 -14.59 -9.49 -2.11
C LYS A 236 -14.48 -8.17 -2.90
N SER A 237 -15.08 -8.08 -4.09
CA SER A 237 -15.18 -6.82 -4.82
C SER A 237 -16.00 -5.82 -3.99
N PRO A 238 -15.52 -4.59 -3.78
CA PRO A 238 -16.23 -3.59 -2.98
C PRO A 238 -17.55 -3.11 -3.62
N TYR A 239 -17.65 -3.24 -4.95
CA TYR A 239 -18.84 -2.90 -5.73
C TYR A 239 -19.00 -3.83 -6.93
N GLY A 240 -20.06 -3.64 -7.71
CA GLY A 240 -20.41 -4.46 -8.87
C GLY A 240 -21.47 -5.52 -8.60
N HIS A 241 -21.85 -5.71 -7.34
CA HIS A 241 -22.95 -6.58 -6.92
C HIS A 241 -24.27 -5.84 -7.15
N GLY A 242 -25.03 -6.22 -8.17
CA GLY A 242 -26.36 -5.65 -8.47
C GLY A 242 -27.49 -6.66 -8.22
N ASP A 243 -28.72 -6.14 -8.05
CA ASP A 243 -29.93 -6.92 -7.69
C ASP A 243 -30.37 -7.96 -8.73
N GLY A 244 -29.82 -7.92 -9.94
CA GLY A 244 -29.92 -9.01 -10.91
C GLY A 244 -28.62 -9.78 -10.88
N ALA A 245 -28.62 -10.94 -10.19
CA ALA A 245 -27.48 -11.83 -9.97
C ALA A 245 -26.46 -11.71 -11.11
N ALA A 246 -25.25 -11.22 -10.84
CA ALA A 246 -24.16 -11.00 -11.79
C ALA A 246 -24.19 -12.05 -12.92
N GLN A 247 -24.93 -11.78 -13.98
CA GLN A 247 -25.20 -12.74 -15.03
C GLN A 247 -23.94 -12.77 -15.85
N ARG A 248 -23.13 -13.81 -15.64
CA ARG A 248 -21.94 -14.16 -16.44
C ARG A 248 -21.18 -12.91 -16.92
N GLY A 249 -20.48 -12.25 -15.99
CA GLY A 249 -19.55 -11.12 -16.19
C GLY A 249 -20.10 -9.80 -16.69
N ARG A 250 -21.41 -9.60 -16.62
CA ARG A 250 -22.00 -8.26 -16.60
C ARG A 250 -21.96 -7.70 -15.20
N VAL A 251 -21.29 -6.56 -15.04
CA VAL A 251 -20.99 -5.95 -13.75
C VAL A 251 -21.26 -4.46 -13.80
N HIS A 252 -21.60 -3.88 -12.64
CA HIS A 252 -21.79 -2.44 -12.49
C HIS A 252 -20.48 -1.79 -12.08
N ILE A 253 -19.96 -0.87 -12.89
CA ILE A 253 -18.86 0.02 -12.49
C ILE A 253 -19.45 1.27 -11.86
N ILE A 254 -18.92 1.67 -10.71
CA ILE A 254 -19.32 2.89 -10.00
C ILE A 254 -18.30 3.98 -10.32
N SER A 255 -18.76 5.23 -10.45
CA SER A 255 -17.86 6.36 -10.65
C SER A 255 -16.86 6.48 -9.49
N ARG A 256 -15.57 6.50 -9.82
CA ARG A 256 -14.48 6.72 -8.87
C ARG A 256 -13.57 7.82 -9.41
N ASP A 257 -13.33 8.83 -8.60
CA ASP A 257 -12.46 9.95 -8.95
C ASP A 257 -10.97 9.57 -8.90
N GLU A 258 -10.11 10.49 -9.34
CA GLU A 258 -8.66 10.30 -9.29
C GLU A 258 -8.07 10.44 -7.87
N GLY A 259 -8.86 10.91 -6.89
CA GLY A 259 -8.40 11.32 -5.57
C GLY A 259 -7.95 10.16 -4.68
N SER A 260 -8.52 8.96 -4.86
CA SER A 260 -8.14 7.75 -4.12
C SER A 260 -7.69 6.61 -5.06
N ARG A 261 -6.59 5.93 -4.68
CA ARG A 261 -5.96 4.83 -5.43
C ARG A 261 -5.79 3.56 -4.57
N ASP A 262 -6.74 3.30 -3.70
CA ASP A 262 -6.77 2.10 -2.87
C ASP A 262 -7.21 0.89 -3.69
N LEU A 263 -6.27 -0.02 -3.97
CA LEU A 263 -6.52 -1.30 -4.66
C LEU A 263 -7.65 -2.12 -3.99
N GLY A 264 -7.89 -1.88 -2.71
CA GLY A 264 -8.93 -2.55 -1.94
C GLY A 264 -10.35 -2.03 -2.15
N GLN A 265 -10.53 -0.76 -2.51
CA GLN A 265 -11.84 -0.09 -2.42
C GLN A 265 -12.25 0.62 -3.72
N ASP A 266 -11.26 1.16 -4.43
CA ASP A 266 -11.53 1.99 -5.59
C ASP A 266 -11.64 1.16 -6.87
N TYR A 267 -11.28 -0.13 -6.79
CA TYR A 267 -11.25 -1.03 -7.93
C TYR A 267 -12.33 -2.11 -7.84
N LEU A 268 -13.05 -2.26 -8.95
CA LEU A 268 -13.85 -3.43 -9.25
C LEU A 268 -12.93 -4.63 -9.37
N ARG A 269 -13.26 -5.74 -8.71
CA ARG A 269 -12.40 -6.92 -8.71
C ARG A 269 -13.05 -8.06 -9.48
N LEU A 270 -12.32 -8.55 -10.46
CA LEU A 270 -12.74 -9.69 -11.28
C LEU A 270 -11.71 -10.82 -11.14
N ARG A 271 -12.17 -12.06 -11.16
CA ARG A 271 -11.29 -13.23 -11.06
C ARG A 271 -10.72 -13.54 -12.44
N LEU A 272 -9.39 -13.56 -12.56
CA LEU A 272 -8.68 -13.94 -13.78
C LEU A 272 -8.34 -15.43 -13.73
N PRO A 273 -8.99 -16.26 -14.55
CA PRO A 273 -8.74 -17.69 -14.51
C PRO A 273 -7.36 -17.99 -15.15
N PRO A 274 -6.62 -18.98 -14.64
CA PRO A 274 -5.22 -19.21 -15.02
C PRO A 274 -5.04 -19.66 -16.48
N ASP A 275 -6.09 -20.23 -17.09
CA ASP A 275 -6.14 -20.59 -18.50
C ASP A 275 -6.33 -19.38 -19.42
N ALA A 276 -6.69 -18.21 -18.89
CA ALA A 276 -6.71 -16.97 -19.65
C ALA A 276 -5.29 -16.42 -19.92
N ILE A 277 -4.28 -16.96 -19.25
CA ILE A 277 -2.89 -16.51 -19.37
C ILE A 277 -2.17 -17.35 -20.41
N GLY A 278 -1.73 -16.70 -21.49
CA GLY A 278 -0.95 -17.31 -22.55
C GLY A 278 0.32 -18.00 -22.03
N ALA A 279 0.86 -18.94 -22.79
CA ALA A 279 2.10 -19.63 -22.44
C ALA A 279 3.31 -18.65 -22.36
N ASP A 280 3.22 -17.53 -23.06
CA ASP A 280 4.15 -16.41 -23.08
C ASP A 280 3.92 -15.39 -21.95
N GLY A 281 2.96 -15.65 -21.05
CA GLY A 281 2.59 -14.74 -19.97
C GLY A 281 1.86 -13.48 -20.47
N ARG A 282 1.28 -13.51 -21.68
CA ARG A 282 0.42 -12.44 -22.18
C ARG A 282 -1.04 -12.71 -21.84
N VAL A 283 -1.77 -11.65 -21.60
CA VAL A 283 -3.23 -11.69 -21.44
C VAL A 283 -3.82 -10.37 -21.93
N ALA A 284 -4.90 -10.45 -22.69
CA ALA A 284 -5.66 -9.28 -23.11
C ALA A 284 -6.99 -9.22 -22.36
N ILE A 285 -7.34 -8.04 -21.84
CA ILE A 285 -8.57 -7.80 -21.11
C ILE A 285 -9.39 -6.77 -21.87
N ASP A 286 -10.60 -7.15 -22.25
CA ASP A 286 -11.56 -6.29 -22.93
C ASP A 286 -12.62 -5.82 -21.94
N LEU A 287 -12.87 -4.51 -21.92
CA LEU A 287 -14.03 -3.92 -21.26
C LEU A 287 -14.95 -3.36 -22.35
N ILE A 288 -16.21 -3.77 -22.32
CA ILE A 288 -17.24 -3.36 -23.27
C ILE A 288 -18.36 -2.65 -22.53
N ARG A 289 -18.77 -1.47 -23.01
CA ARG A 289 -19.88 -0.72 -22.42
C ARG A 289 -21.22 -1.26 -22.92
N LEU A 290 -22.16 -1.51 -22.01
CA LEU A 290 -23.49 -2.05 -22.33
C LEU A 290 -24.60 -1.00 -22.34
N GLU A 291 -24.32 0.22 -21.87
CA GLU A 291 -25.29 1.30 -21.71
C GLU A 291 -24.75 2.61 -22.32
N THR A 292 -25.63 3.57 -22.60
CA THR A 292 -25.27 4.88 -23.22
C THR A 292 -25.59 6.07 -22.33
N SER A 293 -25.93 5.85 -21.06
CA SER A 293 -26.34 6.89 -20.11
C SER A 293 -25.16 7.76 -19.64
N ALA A 294 -23.95 7.22 -19.67
CA ALA A 294 -22.73 7.92 -19.31
C ALA A 294 -21.55 7.50 -20.17
N ASP A 295 -20.60 8.41 -20.31
CA ASP A 295 -19.30 8.13 -20.88
C ASP A 295 -18.37 7.54 -19.81
N LEU A 296 -17.61 6.53 -20.21
CA LEU A 296 -16.61 5.89 -19.37
C LEU A 296 -15.26 6.56 -19.63
N VAL A 297 -14.69 7.17 -18.60
CA VAL A 297 -13.38 7.81 -18.69
C VAL A 297 -12.34 6.95 -17.99
N LEU A 298 -11.33 6.56 -18.75
CA LEU A 298 -10.28 5.64 -18.34
C LEU A 298 -8.91 6.31 -18.41
N ASP A 299 -8.06 5.98 -17.46
CA ASP A 299 -6.68 6.45 -17.36
C ASP A 299 -5.72 5.29 -17.62
N ARG A 300 -4.71 5.51 -18.47
CA ARG A 300 -3.85 4.46 -19.03
C ARG A 300 -3.22 3.57 -17.95
N ASP A 301 -2.66 4.20 -16.92
CA ASP A 301 -1.93 3.51 -15.85
C ASP A 301 -2.80 3.24 -14.60
N GLY A 302 -4.00 3.84 -14.58
CA GLY A 302 -4.89 3.87 -13.42
C GLY A 302 -6.09 2.94 -13.52
N SER A 303 -6.55 2.62 -14.73
CA SER A 303 -7.85 2.00 -14.96
C SER A 303 -7.88 0.49 -15.00
N ALA A 304 -6.78 -0.18 -15.32
CA ALA A 304 -6.72 -1.63 -15.34
C ALA A 304 -5.39 -2.13 -14.78
N ARG A 305 -5.44 -3.13 -13.90
CA ARG A 305 -4.27 -3.74 -13.27
C ARG A 305 -4.53 -5.22 -13.03
N ILE A 306 -3.49 -6.04 -13.14
CA ILE A 306 -3.57 -7.44 -12.66
C ILE A 306 -2.85 -7.52 -11.33
N ALA A 307 -3.57 -7.85 -10.27
CA ALA A 307 -3.02 -8.02 -8.94
C ALA A 307 -2.71 -9.50 -8.65
N LYS A 308 -1.48 -9.74 -8.18
CA LYS A 308 -1.01 -11.01 -7.65
C LYS A 308 -0.75 -10.88 -6.14
N PRO A 309 -1.04 -11.91 -5.33
CA PRO A 309 -0.56 -11.96 -3.95
C PRO A 309 0.97 -11.78 -3.92
N ALA A 310 1.47 -10.78 -3.20
CA ALA A 310 2.92 -10.53 -3.07
C ALA A 310 3.51 -11.20 -1.82
N GLY A 311 2.77 -12.10 -1.17
CA GLY A 311 3.16 -12.72 0.10
C GLY A 311 2.96 -11.82 1.31
N GLY A 312 3.61 -12.19 2.42
CA GLY A 312 3.44 -11.53 3.71
C GLY A 312 4.05 -10.12 3.76
N LEU A 313 3.42 -9.25 4.56
CA LEU A 313 3.88 -7.87 4.79
C LEU A 313 5.36 -7.80 5.21
N LEU A 314 5.78 -8.63 6.17
CA LEU A 314 7.13 -8.62 6.73
C LEU A 314 8.21 -8.91 5.68
N VAL A 315 7.99 -9.90 4.81
CA VAL A 315 8.95 -10.26 3.76
C VAL A 315 9.13 -9.09 2.79
N ASN A 316 8.05 -8.43 2.42
CA ASN A 316 8.13 -7.27 1.52
C ASN A 316 8.74 -6.04 2.20
N LEU A 317 8.47 -5.81 3.49
CA LEU A 317 9.14 -4.75 4.26
C LEU A 317 10.65 -4.97 4.34
N LEU A 318 11.09 -6.20 4.62
CA LEU A 318 12.52 -6.53 4.66
C LEU A 318 13.17 -6.37 3.27
N ARG A 319 12.48 -6.77 2.20
CA ARG A 319 12.96 -6.54 0.82
C ARG A 319 13.06 -5.05 0.50
N GLY A 320 12.06 -4.25 0.87
CA GLY A 320 12.08 -2.80 0.68
C GLY A 320 13.24 -2.15 1.43
N ALA A 321 13.40 -2.47 2.72
CA ALA A 321 14.51 -1.98 3.53
C ALA A 321 15.88 -2.39 2.96
N ALA A 322 16.01 -3.62 2.45
CA ALA A 322 17.23 -4.08 1.80
C ALA A 322 17.51 -3.36 0.47
N ALA A 323 16.47 -3.08 -0.33
CA ALA A 323 16.59 -2.32 -1.57
C ALA A 323 17.01 -0.87 -1.30
N ASP A 324 16.42 -0.22 -0.30
CA ASP A 324 16.77 1.15 0.10
C ASP A 324 18.19 1.23 0.68
N LEU A 325 18.67 0.20 1.39
CA LEU A 325 20.05 0.13 1.88
C LEU A 325 21.08 -0.12 0.76
N ALA A 326 20.65 -0.65 -0.38
CA ALA A 326 21.52 -0.93 -1.52
C ALA A 326 21.59 0.24 -2.53
N ALA A 327 20.71 1.24 -2.38
CA ALA A 327 20.66 2.47 -3.19
C ALA A 327 21.52 3.58 -2.59
#